data_AF-A0A7K3Y9P6-F1
#
_entry.id   AF-A0A7K3Y9P6-F1
#
_cell.length_a   1.000
_cell.length_b   1.000
_cell.length_c   1.000
_cell.angle_alpha   90.00
_cell.angle_beta   90.00
_cell.angle_gamma   90.00
#
_symmetry.space_group_name_H-M   'P 1'
#
loop_
_entity.id
_entity.type
_entity.pdbx_description
1 polymer ?
#
loop_
_entity_poly.entity_id
_entity_poly.type
_entity_poly.pdbx_seq_one_letter_code
_entity_poly.pdbx_strand_id
1 'polypeptide(L)'
;MAQAPITRPPRNLPVVDIGTRESALCTIANVGTALAALREVRKNVRGDHKRRLDDVAMILRVIAIESQATFAITDEEAMAFIRECQRDRPATGVR
;
A
#
# COMPACT_ATOMS: atom_id res chain seq x y z
N MET A 1 -39.53 -2.68 -3.02
CA MET A 1 -38.85 -2.60 -1.71
C MET A 1 -37.38 -2.31 -1.97
N ALA A 2 -36.86 -1.17 -1.55
CA ALA A 2 -35.47 -0.79 -1.78
C ALA A 2 -34.58 -1.45 -0.71
N GLN A 3 -33.59 -2.24 -1.12
CA GLN A 3 -32.59 -2.79 -0.21
C GLN A 3 -31.78 -1.64 0.40
N ALA A 4 -31.76 -1.55 1.73
CA ALA A 4 -30.90 -0.61 2.44
C ALA A 4 -29.42 -0.95 2.14
N PRO A 5 -28.55 0.06 1.94
CA PRO A 5 -27.14 -0.20 1.68
C PRO A 5 -26.54 -0.89 2.90
N ILE A 6 -25.80 -1.98 2.67
CA ILE A 6 -25.00 -2.64 3.70
C ILE A 6 -23.95 -1.64 4.16
N THR A 7 -24.20 -0.95 5.28
CA THR A 7 -23.20 -0.10 5.93
C THR A 7 -22.11 -1.02 6.46
N ARG A 8 -20.98 -1.07 5.77
CA ARG A 8 -19.77 -1.74 6.28
C ARG A 8 -19.49 -1.14 7.67
N PRO A 9 -19.26 -1.98 8.71
CA PRO A 9 -18.88 -1.46 10.02
C PRO A 9 -17.67 -0.54 9.85
N PRO A 10 -17.62 0.61 10.56
CA PRO A 10 -16.44 1.45 10.54
C PRO A 10 -15.27 0.57 10.98
N ARG A 11 -14.32 0.36 10.07
CA ARG A 11 -13.06 -0.27 10.44
C ARG A 11 -12.39 0.73 11.38
N ASN A 12 -12.20 0.34 12.63
CA ASN A 12 -11.28 1.02 13.55
C ASN A 12 -9.87 0.84 12.98
N LEU A 13 -9.56 1.61 11.95
CA LEU A 13 -8.20 1.79 11.50
C LEU A 13 -7.55 2.73 12.52
N PRO A 14 -6.29 2.48 12.92
CA PRO A 14 -5.56 3.43 13.74
C PRO A 14 -5.62 4.81 13.06
N VAL A 15 -5.95 5.84 13.85
CA VAL A 15 -5.95 7.22 13.38
C VAL A 15 -4.49 7.60 13.21
N VAL A 16 -4.03 7.71 11.96
CA VAL A 16 -2.69 8.18 11.64
C VAL A 16 -2.81 9.60 11.11
N ASP A 17 -2.20 10.55 11.81
CA ASP A 17 -2.26 11.96 11.43
C ASP A 17 -1.49 12.21 10.13
N ILE A 18 -2.08 13.00 9.23
CA ILE A 18 -1.48 13.35 7.94
C ILE A 18 -0.25 14.22 8.18
N GLY A 19 0.80 14.00 7.37
CA GLY A 19 2.03 14.80 7.44
C GLY A 19 2.94 14.40 8.60
N THR A 20 2.69 13.24 9.21
CA THR A 20 3.57 12.65 10.22
C THR A 20 4.51 11.61 9.62
N ARG A 21 5.62 11.37 10.31
CA ARG A 21 6.55 10.28 9.97
C ARG A 21 5.88 8.91 9.97
N GLU A 22 4.93 8.67 10.86
CA GLU A 22 4.14 7.44 10.90
C GLU A 22 3.29 7.28 9.64
N SER A 23 2.59 8.34 9.21
CA SER A 23 1.84 8.32 7.95
C SER A 23 2.71 8.04 6.72
N ALA A 24 3.96 8.50 6.73
CA ALA A 24 4.93 8.22 5.69
C ALA A 24 5.37 6.75 5.69
N LEU A 25 5.64 6.15 6.85
CA LEU A 25 5.92 4.72 6.97
C LEU A 25 4.75 3.86 6.49
N CYS A 26 3.51 4.21 6.85
CA CYS A 26 2.31 3.55 6.34
C CYS A 26 2.19 3.69 4.82
N THR A 27 2.45 4.88 4.27
CA THR A 27 2.47 5.14 2.82
C THR A 27 3.47 4.21 2.11
N ILE A 28 4.70 4.14 2.60
CA ILE A 28 5.76 3.30 2.03
C ILE A 28 5.36 1.81 2.06
N ALA A 29 4.80 1.33 3.18
CA ALA A 29 4.34 -0.04 3.29
C ALA A 29 3.17 -0.38 2.35
N ASN A 30 2.23 0.56 2.18
CA ASN A 30 1.12 0.42 1.25
C ASN A 30 1.60 0.41 -0.21
N VAL A 31 2.54 1.30 -0.57
CA VAL A 31 3.20 1.29 -1.86
C VAL A 31 3.86 -0.06 -2.13
N GLY A 32 4.61 -0.61 -1.18
CA GLY A 32 5.25 -1.92 -1.31
C GLY A 32 4.23 -3.02 -1.60
N THR A 33 3.11 -3.03 -0.87
CA THR A 33 2.00 -3.99 -1.09
C THR A 33 1.37 -3.81 -2.46
N ALA A 34 1.09 -2.56 -2.87
CA ALA A 34 0.50 -2.25 -4.16
C ALA A 34 1.40 -2.68 -5.32
N LEU A 35 2.72 -2.43 -5.23
CA LEU A 35 3.69 -2.86 -6.24
C LEU A 35 3.75 -4.38 -6.39
N ALA A 36 3.65 -5.13 -5.29
CA ALA A 36 3.56 -6.59 -5.32
C ALA A 36 2.28 -7.05 -6.05
N ALA A 37 1.13 -6.45 -5.72
CA ALA A 37 -0.14 -6.78 -6.38
C ALA A 37 -0.13 -6.42 -7.88
N LEU A 38 0.38 -5.24 -8.24
CA LEU A 38 0.51 -4.81 -9.63
C LEU A 38 1.43 -5.74 -10.42
N ARG A 39 2.53 -6.22 -9.82
CA ARG A 39 3.41 -7.20 -10.45
C ARG A 39 2.67 -8.49 -10.80
N GLU A 40 1.79 -8.97 -9.93
CA GLU A 40 0.96 -10.16 -10.21
C GLU A 40 -0.05 -9.90 -11.32
N VAL A 41 -0.78 -8.79 -11.30
CA VAL A 41 -1.72 -8.42 -12.37
C VAL A 41 -1.00 -8.27 -13.71
N ARG A 42 0.19 -7.66 -13.70
CA ARG A 42 1.02 -7.40 -14.89
C ARG A 42 1.38 -8.68 -15.65
N LYS A 43 1.49 -9.83 -14.99
CA LYS A 43 1.77 -11.11 -15.65
C LYS A 43 0.67 -11.52 -16.63
N ASN A 44 -0.56 -11.01 -16.44
CA ASN A 44 -1.75 -11.42 -17.17
C ASN A 44 -2.19 -10.44 -18.25
N VAL A 45 -1.52 -9.29 -18.40
CA VAL A 45 -1.89 -8.25 -19.38
C VAL A 45 -0.78 -8.00 -20.41
N ARG A 46 -1.17 -7.47 -21.58
CA ARG A 46 -0.26 -7.17 -22.70
C ARG A 46 -0.58 -5.80 -23.32
N GLY A 47 0.31 -5.36 -24.22
CA GLY A 47 0.13 -4.12 -24.98
C GLY A 47 0.02 -2.89 -24.08
N ASP A 48 -0.94 -2.03 -24.40
CA ASP A 48 -1.15 -0.75 -23.71
C ASP A 48 -1.43 -0.91 -22.21
N HIS A 49 -2.28 -1.86 -21.81
CA HIS A 49 -2.57 -2.14 -20.40
C HIS A 49 -1.31 -2.44 -19.59
N LYS A 50 -0.37 -3.20 -20.16
CA LYS A 50 0.91 -3.51 -19.49
C LYS A 50 1.76 -2.24 -19.28
N ARG A 51 1.81 -1.35 -20.27
CA ARG A 51 2.52 -0.06 -20.18
C ARG A 51 1.91 0.83 -19.10
N ARG A 52 0.58 0.94 -19.07
CA ARG A 52 -0.12 1.73 -18.04
C ARG A 52 0.12 1.21 -16.63
N LEU A 53 0.21 -0.12 -16.44
CA LEU A 53 0.60 -0.69 -15.14
C LEU A 53 2.05 -0.36 -14.76
N ASP A 54 2.97 -0.31 -15.74
CA ASP A 54 4.36 0.10 -15.52
C ASP A 54 4.45 1.58 -15.12
N ASP A 55 3.65 2.46 -15.74
CA ASP A 55 3.56 3.87 -15.38
C ASP A 55 3.04 4.08 -13.95
N VAL A 56 1.97 3.38 -13.58
CA VAL A 56 1.46 3.40 -12.19
C VAL A 56 2.51 2.90 -11.20
N ALA A 57 3.22 1.82 -11.54
CA ALA A 57 4.30 1.31 -10.70
C ALA A 57 5.45 2.31 -10.57
N MET A 58 5.75 3.11 -11.61
CA MET A 58 6.73 4.19 -11.52
C MET A 58 6.26 5.28 -10.55
N ILE A 59 5.03 5.76 -10.68
CA ILE A 59 4.46 6.81 -9.80
C ILE A 59 4.49 6.36 -8.34
N LEU A 60 4.10 5.10 -8.06
CA LEU A 60 4.14 4.55 -6.71
C LEU A 60 5.56 4.52 -6.14
N ARG A 61 6.59 4.19 -6.93
CA ARG A 61 7.99 4.24 -6.47
C ARG A 61 8.43 5.66 -6.14
N VAL A 62 8.07 6.63 -6.98
CA VAL A 62 8.37 8.05 -6.70
C VAL A 62 7.74 8.48 -5.38
N ILE A 63 6.47 8.12 -5.14
CA ILE A 63 5.79 8.44 -3.87
C ILE A 63 6.54 7.87 -2.66
N ALA A 64 7.03 6.62 -2.73
CA ALA A 64 7.80 6.03 -1.64
C ALA A 64 9.14 6.75 -1.42
N ILE A 65 9.87 7.05 -2.50
CA ILE A 65 11.17 7.76 -2.43
C ILE A 65 11.01 9.16 -1.85
N GLU A 66 10.02 9.92 -2.33
CA GLU A 66 9.70 11.26 -1.84
C GLU A 66 9.29 11.22 -0.36
N SER A 67 8.51 10.21 0.04
CA SER A 67 8.14 10.00 1.45
C SER A 67 9.37 9.72 2.32
N GLN A 68 10.30 8.89 1.84
CA GLN A 68 11.55 8.61 2.56
C GLN A 68 12.41 9.86 2.73
N ALA A 69 12.59 10.63 1.65
CA ALA A 69 13.37 11.86 1.67
C ALA A 69 12.75 12.93 2.57
N THR A 70 11.43 13.15 2.46
CA THR A 70 10.71 14.19 3.22
C THR A 70 10.78 13.96 4.73
N PHE A 71 10.72 12.69 5.17
CA PHE A 71 10.64 12.32 6.58
C PHE A 71 11.94 11.71 7.14
N ALA A 72 13.04 11.79 6.38
CA ALA A 72 14.33 11.21 6.73
C ALA A 72 14.21 9.74 7.18
N ILE A 73 13.48 8.93 6.41
CA ILE A 73 13.28 7.49 6.66
C ILE A 73 14.30 6.71 5.82
N THR A 74 15.11 5.88 6.45
CA THR A 74 16.08 5.03 5.74
C THR A 74 15.41 3.80 5.13
N ASP A 75 16.11 3.13 4.20
CA ASP A 75 15.66 1.86 3.64
C ASP A 75 15.52 0.78 4.72
N GLU A 76 16.43 0.72 5.69
CA GLU A 76 16.38 -0.22 6.81
C GLU A 76 15.13 -0.01 7.66
N GLU A 77 14.80 1.25 7.97
CA GLU A 77 13.63 1.61 8.76
C GLU A 77 12.33 1.26 8.03
N ALA A 78 12.23 1.62 6.75
CA ALA A 78 11.10 1.27 5.91
C ALA A 78 10.91 -0.26 5.85
N MET A 79 11.99 -1.01 5.64
CA MET A 79 11.94 -2.47 5.58
C MET A 79 11.61 -3.11 6.93
N ALA A 80 12.11 -2.56 8.03
CA ALA A 80 11.75 -3.02 9.38
C ALA A 80 10.25 -2.85 9.64
N PHE A 81 9.71 -1.68 9.33
CA PHE A 81 8.29 -1.38 9.48
C PHE A 81 7.39 -2.26 8.58
N ILE A 82 7.80 -2.49 7.32
CA ILE A 82 7.08 -3.41 6.42
C ILE A 82 7.01 -4.82 7.00
N ARG A 83 8.12 -5.33 7.56
CA ARG A 83 8.16 -6.66 8.18
C ARG A 83 7.27 -6.74 9.42
N GLU A 84 7.25 -5.70 10.24
CA GLU A 84 6.35 -5.60 11.39
C GLU A 84 4.88 -5.65 10.96
N CYS A 85 4.49 -4.82 9.99
CA CYS A 85 3.16 -4.82 9.41
C CYS A 85 2.73 -6.20 8.85
N GLN A 86 3.67 -6.99 8.34
CA GLN A 86 3.41 -8.33 7.83
C GLN A 86 3.21 -9.37 8.94
N ARG A 87 3.86 -9.19 10.10
CA ARG A 87 3.68 -10.07 11.27
C ARG A 87 2.32 -9.85 11.92
N ASP A 88 1.86 -8.60 11.96
CA ASP A 88 0.59 -8.24 12.60
C ASP A 88 -0.64 -8.47 11.70
N ARG A 89 -0.44 -8.85 10.43
CA ARG A 89 -1.55 -9.29 9.60
C ARG A 89 -2.03 -10.65 10.11
N PRO A 90 -3.27 -10.78 10.63
CA PRO A 90 -3.83 -12.10 10.85
C PRO A 90 -3.80 -12.83 9.51
N ALA A 91 -3.44 -14.11 9.53
CA ALA A 91 -3.63 -14.97 8.37
C ALA A 91 -5.10 -14.86 7.99
N THR A 92 -5.42 -14.07 6.97
CA THR A 92 -6.72 -14.11 6.31
C THR A 92 -6.76 -15.44 5.57
N GLY A 93 -6.96 -16.49 6.36
CA GLY A 93 -7.35 -17.80 5.92
C GLY A 93 -8.70 -17.64 5.23
N VAL A 94 -8.68 -17.92 3.95
CA VAL A 94 -9.86 -18.28 3.19
C VAL A 94 -10.55 -19.43 3.94
N ARG A 95 -11.70 -19.16 4.53
CA ARG A 95 -12.82 -20.09 4.66
C ARG A 95 -14.11 -19.30 4.50
#